data_AF-A0AAQ0JIE8-F1
#
_entry.id   AF-A0AAQ0JIE8-F1
#
_cell.length_a   1.000
_cell.length_b   1.000
_cell.length_c   1.000
_cell.angle_alpha   90.00
_cell.angle_beta   90.00
_cell.angle_gamma   90.00
#
_symmetry.space_group_name_H-M   'P 1'
#
loop_
_entity.id
_entity.type
_entity.pdbx_description
1 polymer ?
#
loop_
_entity_poly.entity_id
_entity_poly.type
_entity_poly.pdbx_seq_one_letter_code
_entity_poly.pdbx_strand_id
1 'polypeptide(L)'
;MTKPASGERADLARLTRCHRNYSTALRIALRPWGFDACVVQSWINALPTLDRAIAWEIATDRRAPGADIVVHVVRPAPAARGQFCWNGIGANYALRQSLAACGTELALLIGDSNQMPAECVGHWVAAGALPPAAALARLGRLIAACAAPQQQTQPPVRRTLMRLISRDLDMA
;
A
#
# COMPACT_ATOMS: atom_id res chain seq x y z
N MET A 1 -29.75 26.10 -6.26
CA MET A 1 -28.57 25.74 -7.07
C MET A 1 -27.37 25.64 -6.14
N THR A 2 -27.06 24.43 -5.66
CA THR A 2 -25.99 24.18 -4.67
C THR A 2 -24.68 23.88 -5.39
N LYS A 3 -23.65 24.69 -5.12
CA LYS A 3 -22.30 24.67 -5.71
C LYS A 3 -21.55 23.39 -5.27
N PRO A 4 -20.75 22.72 -6.12
CA PRO A 4 -20.06 21.50 -5.73
C PRO A 4 -18.80 21.82 -4.90
N ALA A 5 -18.87 21.66 -3.58
CA ALA A 5 -17.75 21.79 -2.64
C ALA A 5 -16.71 20.65 -2.71
N SER A 6 -16.90 19.70 -3.64
CA SER A 6 -16.13 18.46 -3.73
C SER A 6 -14.81 18.59 -4.51
N GLY A 7 -14.71 19.55 -5.43
CA GLY A 7 -13.49 19.80 -6.22
C GLY A 7 -12.40 20.51 -5.41
N GLU A 8 -12.78 21.58 -4.70
CA GLU A 8 -11.84 22.39 -3.90
C GLU A 8 -11.20 21.60 -2.76
N ARG A 9 -11.94 20.68 -2.11
CA ARG A 9 -11.38 19.77 -1.09
C ARG A 9 -10.38 18.77 -1.66
N ALA A 10 -10.62 18.27 -2.88
CA ALA A 10 -9.72 17.34 -3.54
C ALA A 10 -8.42 18.02 -3.99
N ASP A 11 -8.52 19.27 -4.47
CA ASP A 11 -7.36 20.09 -4.85
C ASP A 11 -6.59 20.58 -3.63
N LEU A 12 -7.26 20.98 -2.54
CA LEU A 12 -6.59 21.24 -1.26
C LEU A 12 -5.85 20.00 -0.75
N ALA A 13 -6.45 18.80 -0.82
CA ALA A 13 -5.77 17.56 -0.44
C ALA A 13 -4.59 17.20 -1.38
N ARG A 14 -4.59 17.63 -2.64
CA ARG A 14 -3.43 17.52 -3.55
C ARG A 14 -2.35 18.56 -3.20
N LEU A 15 -2.73 19.81 -2.97
CA LEU A 15 -1.80 20.90 -2.66
C LEU A 15 -1.14 20.72 -1.29
N THR A 16 -1.88 20.24 -0.29
CA THR A 16 -1.32 19.94 1.05
C THR A 16 -0.37 18.74 1.02
N ARG A 17 -0.50 17.84 0.03
CA ARG A 17 0.47 16.75 -0.22
C ARG A 17 1.79 17.28 -0.78
N CYS A 18 1.77 18.37 -1.55
CA CYS A 18 2.96 18.98 -2.15
C CYS A 18 3.71 19.92 -1.20
N HIS A 19 3.12 20.30 -0.06
CA HIS A 19 3.71 21.25 0.88
C HIS A 19 3.76 20.65 2.29
N ARG A 20 4.58 19.60 2.48
CA ARG A 20 4.87 19.06 3.81
C ARG A 20 6.36 19.15 4.13
N ASN A 21 6.63 19.67 5.32
CA ASN A 21 7.97 19.79 5.89
C ASN A 21 8.68 18.44 5.93
N TYR A 22 9.93 18.49 5.49
CA TYR A 22 10.80 17.39 5.09
C TYR A 22 11.27 16.44 6.22
N SER A 23 10.65 16.46 7.40
CA SER A 23 11.07 15.68 8.59
C SER A 23 10.04 14.67 9.09
N THR A 24 8.98 14.38 8.31
CA THR A 24 7.90 13.49 8.76
C THR A 24 8.08 12.08 8.22
N ALA A 25 7.93 11.09 9.10
CA ALA A 25 7.88 9.66 8.77
C ALA A 25 7.01 9.39 7.54
N LEU A 26 7.43 8.46 6.68
CA LEU A 26 6.65 7.96 5.56
C LEU A 26 5.38 7.29 6.09
N ARG A 27 4.21 7.80 5.69
CA ARG A 27 2.91 7.30 6.16
C ARG A 27 2.41 6.21 5.23
N ILE A 28 2.41 4.97 5.74
CA ILE A 28 1.92 3.81 5.01
C ILE A 28 0.58 3.37 5.61
N ALA A 29 -0.48 3.50 4.83
CA ALA A 29 -1.81 3.04 5.21
C ALA A 29 -2.07 1.62 4.70
N LEU A 30 -2.52 0.72 5.57
CA LEU A 30 -2.89 -0.64 5.22
C LEU A 30 -4.39 -0.72 4.95
N ARG A 31 -4.77 -1.19 3.76
CA ARG A 31 -6.16 -1.50 3.42
C ARG A 31 -6.37 -3.01 3.41
N PRO A 32 -7.04 -3.60 4.42
CA PRO A 32 -7.32 -5.03 4.44
C PRO A 32 -8.36 -5.42 3.38
N TRP A 33 -8.11 -6.56 2.73
CA TRP A 33 -9.07 -7.25 1.87
C TRP A 33 -9.21 -8.69 2.36
N GLY A 34 -10.35 -9.01 2.97
CA GLY A 34 -10.61 -10.31 3.57
C GLY A 34 -9.96 -10.51 4.94
N PHE A 35 -9.36 -9.48 5.53
CA PHE A 35 -8.87 -9.50 6.92
C PHE A 35 -9.70 -8.57 7.80
N ASP A 36 -9.90 -8.98 9.05
CA ASP A 36 -10.47 -8.10 10.08
C ASP A 36 -9.46 -7.01 10.45
N ALA A 37 -9.96 -5.79 10.70
CA ALA A 37 -9.11 -4.66 11.04
C ALA A 37 -8.33 -4.88 12.35
N CYS A 38 -8.90 -5.56 13.34
CA CYS A 38 -8.21 -5.88 14.60
C CYS A 38 -7.02 -6.81 14.37
N VAL A 39 -7.16 -7.76 13.45
CA VAL A 39 -6.06 -8.67 13.07
C VAL A 39 -4.94 -7.88 12.42
N VAL A 40 -5.25 -7.00 11.46
CA VAL A 40 -4.23 -6.14 10.83
C VAL A 40 -3.60 -5.18 11.84
N GLN A 41 -4.37 -4.66 12.79
CA GLN A 41 -3.86 -3.80 13.84
C GLN A 41 -2.86 -4.54 14.74
N SER A 42 -3.11 -5.81 15.05
CA SER A 42 -2.14 -6.63 15.80
C SER A 42 -0.81 -6.80 15.05
N TRP A 43 -0.83 -6.86 13.71
CA TRP A 43 0.39 -6.89 12.91
C TRP A 43 1.12 -5.56 12.98
N ILE A 44 0.40 -4.44 12.79
CA ILE A 44 0.95 -3.07 12.89
C ILE A 44 1.68 -2.87 14.22
N ASN A 45 1.08 -3.32 15.32
CA ASN A 45 1.66 -3.18 16.66
C ASN A 45 2.99 -3.94 16.81
N ALA A 46 3.25 -4.93 15.94
CA ALA A 46 4.49 -5.70 15.91
C ALA A 46 5.49 -5.19 14.84
N LEU A 47 5.14 -4.16 14.05
CA LEU A 47 6.01 -3.67 12.98
C LEU A 47 7.09 -2.73 13.52
N PRO A 48 8.32 -2.82 12.97
CA PRO A 48 9.34 -1.83 13.27
C PRO A 48 8.96 -0.48 12.66
N THR A 49 9.20 0.60 13.40
CA THR A 49 9.06 1.98 12.90
C THR A 49 10.27 2.45 12.09
N LEU A 50 11.32 1.62 11.98
CA LEU A 50 12.61 1.91 11.30
C LEU A 50 13.16 3.29 11.68
N ASP A 51 13.54 3.49 12.94
CA ASP A 51 14.02 4.77 13.47
C ASP A 51 13.06 5.96 13.23
N ARG A 52 11.75 5.66 13.28
CA ARG A 52 10.65 6.60 12.98
C ARG A 52 10.61 7.04 11.51
N ALA A 53 11.26 6.31 10.60
CA ALA A 53 11.15 6.54 9.16
C ALA A 53 9.80 6.13 8.61
N ILE A 54 9.07 5.20 9.27
CA ILE A 54 7.75 4.75 8.84
C ILE A 54 6.72 4.91 9.96
N ALA A 55 5.56 5.44 9.60
CA ALA A 55 4.34 5.39 10.38
C ALA A 55 3.31 4.50 9.68
N TRP A 56 2.81 3.50 10.40
CA TRP A 56 1.81 2.55 9.90
C TRP A 56 0.42 2.89 10.46
N GLU A 57 -0.60 2.83 9.62
CA GLU A 57 -1.99 3.00 10.03
C GLU A 57 -2.93 2.11 9.23
N ILE A 58 -4.16 1.87 9.70
CA ILE A 58 -5.20 1.23 8.91
C ILE A 58 -5.95 2.31 8.12
N ALA A 59 -6.11 2.09 6.82
CA ALA A 59 -6.88 2.98 5.95
C ALA A 59 -8.38 2.91 6.30
N THR A 60 -8.90 3.95 6.96
CA THR A 60 -10.32 4.07 7.32
C THR A 60 -11.18 4.62 6.18
N ASP A 61 -10.65 5.56 5.38
CA ASP A 61 -11.32 6.13 4.22
C ASP A 61 -10.82 5.48 2.92
N ARG A 62 -11.69 5.33 1.91
CA ARG A 62 -11.35 4.89 0.56
C ARG A 62 -10.18 5.67 -0.07
N ARG A 63 -10.06 6.97 0.21
CA ARG A 63 -9.00 7.82 -0.33
C ARG A 63 -7.74 7.87 0.54
N ALA A 64 -7.76 7.28 1.74
CA ALA A 64 -6.67 7.30 2.72
C ALA A 64 -5.99 8.69 2.82
N PRO A 65 -6.74 9.75 3.16
CA PRO A 65 -6.22 11.11 3.11
C PRO A 65 -5.01 11.28 4.03
N GLY A 66 -3.89 11.72 3.46
CA GLY A 66 -2.66 11.98 4.21
C GLY A 66 -1.69 10.81 4.29
N ALA A 67 -2.01 9.64 3.70
CA ALA A 67 -1.06 8.57 3.45
C ALA A 67 -0.18 8.90 2.23
N ASP A 68 1.10 8.55 2.33
CA ASP A 68 2.05 8.65 1.23
C ASP A 68 1.95 7.41 0.33
N ILE A 69 1.66 6.25 0.94
CA ILE A 69 1.43 4.97 0.27
C ILE A 69 0.23 4.27 0.88
N VAL A 70 -0.58 3.62 0.03
CA VAL A 70 -1.55 2.60 0.49
C VAL A 70 -1.06 1.21 0.07
N VAL A 71 -0.98 0.30 1.05
CA VAL A 71 -0.73 -1.12 0.81
C VAL A 71 -2.04 -1.87 0.99
N HIS A 72 -2.55 -2.46 -0.10
CA HIS A 72 -3.68 -3.38 -0.04
C HIS A 72 -3.21 -4.73 0.46
N VAL A 73 -3.60 -5.12 1.67
CA VAL A 73 -3.22 -6.41 2.25
C VAL A 73 -4.31 -7.42 1.93
N VAL A 74 -4.00 -8.40 1.08
CA VAL A 74 -4.96 -9.28 0.42
C VAL A 74 -4.88 -10.68 1.00
N ARG A 75 -6.00 -11.17 1.53
CA ARG A 75 -6.14 -12.59 1.88
C ARG A 75 -6.33 -13.40 0.58
N PRO A 76 -5.51 -14.42 0.31
CA PRO A 76 -5.68 -15.29 -0.86
C PRO A 76 -7.00 -16.07 -0.79
N ALA A 77 -7.45 -16.58 -1.93
CA ALA A 77 -8.51 -17.58 -1.92
C ALA A 77 -8.01 -18.87 -1.23
N PRO A 78 -8.90 -19.66 -0.62
CA PRO A 78 -8.60 -21.02 -0.20
C PRO A 78 -7.95 -21.81 -1.35
N ALA A 79 -7.00 -22.70 -1.01
CA ALA A 79 -5.84 -23.14 -1.79
C ALA A 79 -6.04 -23.87 -3.15
N ALA A 80 -7.14 -23.67 -3.86
CA ALA A 80 -7.27 -24.16 -5.23
C ALA A 80 -6.75 -23.13 -6.24
N ARG A 81 -5.78 -23.53 -7.07
CA ARG A 81 -5.28 -22.72 -8.19
C ARG A 81 -6.44 -22.26 -9.07
N GLY A 82 -6.46 -20.97 -9.41
CA GLY A 82 -7.46 -20.38 -10.30
C GLY A 82 -8.84 -20.12 -9.67
N GLN A 83 -9.03 -20.37 -8.36
CA GLN A 83 -10.28 -19.97 -7.72
C GLN A 83 -10.44 -18.46 -7.65
N PHE A 84 -11.66 -18.03 -7.92
CA PHE A 84 -12.06 -16.65 -7.88
C PHE A 84 -11.89 -16.08 -6.46
N CYS A 85 -11.09 -15.03 -6.32
CA CYS A 85 -10.87 -14.35 -5.04
C CYS A 85 -11.47 -12.94 -5.06
N TRP A 86 -12.60 -12.73 -4.39
CA TRP A 86 -13.21 -11.41 -4.23
C TRP A 86 -12.25 -10.37 -3.66
N ASN A 87 -11.37 -10.78 -2.74
CA ASN A 87 -10.36 -9.89 -2.13
C ASN A 87 -9.36 -9.38 -3.18
N GLY A 88 -8.89 -10.26 -4.06
CA GLY A 88 -7.95 -9.93 -5.12
C GLY A 88 -8.57 -9.01 -6.18
N ILE A 89 -9.83 -9.27 -6.58
CA ILE A 89 -10.58 -8.42 -7.50
C ILE A 89 -10.82 -7.03 -6.91
N GLY A 90 -11.21 -6.95 -5.64
CA GLY A 90 -11.41 -5.68 -4.94
C GLY A 90 -10.14 -4.84 -4.87
N ALA A 91 -9.01 -5.45 -4.52
CA ALA A 91 -7.71 -4.79 -4.51
C ALA A 91 -7.28 -4.31 -5.91
N ASN A 92 -7.45 -5.15 -6.94
CA ASN A 92 -7.17 -4.77 -8.33
C ASN A 92 -7.99 -3.57 -8.79
N TYR A 93 -9.29 -3.55 -8.45
CA TYR A 93 -10.15 -2.43 -8.78
C TYR A 93 -9.71 -1.14 -8.07
N ALA A 94 -9.35 -1.24 -6.79
CA ALA A 94 -8.82 -0.09 -6.03
C ALA A 94 -7.52 0.44 -6.63
N LEU A 95 -6.57 -0.44 -6.98
CA LEU A 95 -5.32 -0.08 -7.64
C LEU A 95 -5.56 0.61 -8.99
N ARG A 96 -6.51 0.11 -9.79
CA ARG A 96 -6.87 0.75 -11.06
C ARG A 96 -7.36 2.19 -10.86
N GLN A 97 -8.20 2.42 -9.85
CA GLN A 97 -8.71 3.74 -9.51
C GLN A 97 -7.60 4.66 -8.99
N SER A 98 -6.68 4.12 -8.19
CA SER A 98 -5.54 4.87 -7.67
C SER A 98 -4.58 5.33 -8.76
N LEU A 99 -4.23 4.44 -9.69
CA LEU A 99 -3.35 4.76 -10.82
C LEU A 99 -3.95 5.88 -11.69
N ALA A 100 -5.27 5.84 -11.94
CA ALA A 100 -5.98 6.90 -12.64
C ALA A 100 -5.94 8.24 -11.88
N ALA A 101 -5.89 8.21 -10.55
CA ALA A 101 -5.76 9.38 -9.68
C ALA A 101 -4.31 9.77 -9.36
N CYS A 102 -3.31 9.14 -10.00
CA CYS A 102 -1.89 9.31 -9.69
C CYS A 102 -1.56 9.07 -8.20
N GLY A 103 -2.17 8.08 -7.56
CA GLY A 103 -1.81 7.60 -6.22
C GLY A 103 -0.63 6.62 -6.23
N THR A 104 0.03 6.46 -5.09
CA THR A 104 1.11 5.47 -4.91
C THR A 104 0.57 4.32 -4.07
N GLU A 105 0.11 3.28 -4.74
CA GLU A 105 -0.53 2.14 -4.10
C GLU A 105 0.02 0.82 -4.67
N LEU A 106 0.04 -0.21 -3.83
CA LEU A 106 0.48 -1.57 -4.19
C LEU A 106 -0.36 -2.62 -3.43
N ALA A 107 -0.32 -3.86 -3.88
CA ALA A 107 -0.93 -4.99 -3.19
C ALA A 107 0.12 -5.94 -2.60
N LEU A 108 -0.10 -6.34 -1.35
CA LEU A 108 0.60 -7.42 -0.68
C LEU A 108 -0.37 -8.60 -0.51
N LEU A 109 -0.13 -9.68 -1.23
CA LEU A 109 -0.83 -10.95 -1.06
C LEU A 109 -0.20 -11.73 0.11
N ILE A 110 -1.02 -12.09 1.11
CA ILE A 110 -0.59 -12.91 2.25
C ILE A 110 -0.68 -14.40 1.86
N GLY A 111 0.22 -14.82 0.98
CA GLY A 111 0.29 -16.17 0.41
C GLY A 111 1.28 -16.22 -0.76
N ASP A 112 1.20 -17.29 -1.54
CA ASP A 112 2.10 -17.53 -2.67
C ASP A 112 1.72 -16.71 -3.90
N SER A 113 2.70 -16.35 -4.73
CA SER A 113 2.44 -15.64 -6.01
C SER A 113 1.56 -16.42 -6.98
N ASN A 114 1.49 -17.75 -6.85
CA ASN A 114 0.57 -18.59 -7.63
C ASN A 114 -0.92 -18.39 -7.26
N GLN A 115 -1.21 -17.72 -6.14
CA GLN A 115 -2.56 -17.37 -5.67
C GLN A 115 -2.93 -15.92 -6.04
N MET A 116 -2.06 -15.20 -6.74
CA MET A 116 -2.38 -13.87 -7.28
C MET A 116 -3.47 -13.97 -8.36
N PRO A 117 -4.26 -12.90 -8.57
CA PRO A 117 -5.15 -12.81 -9.73
C PRO A 117 -4.39 -13.01 -11.04
N ALA A 118 -5.02 -13.66 -12.02
CA ALA A 118 -4.44 -13.87 -13.35
C ALA A 118 -3.96 -12.56 -14.01
N GLU A 119 -4.71 -11.49 -13.79
CA GLU A 119 -4.32 -10.13 -14.17
C GLU A 119 -4.08 -9.29 -12.92
N CYS A 120 -2.85 -8.81 -12.73
CA CYS A 120 -2.48 -7.93 -11.62
C CYS A 120 -2.38 -6.48 -12.13
N VAL A 121 -3.21 -5.58 -11.59
CA VAL A 121 -3.12 -4.15 -11.89
C VAL A 121 -2.14 -3.49 -10.92
N GLY A 122 -1.19 -2.71 -11.44
CA GLY A 122 -0.21 -2.00 -10.60
C GLY A 122 0.85 -2.94 -10.03
N HIS A 123 1.37 -2.62 -8.85
CA HIS A 123 2.42 -3.40 -8.20
C HIS A 123 1.83 -4.42 -7.22
N TRP A 124 2.16 -5.69 -7.46
CA TRP A 124 1.75 -6.81 -6.62
C TRP A 124 2.97 -7.55 -6.10
N VAL A 125 2.90 -7.89 -4.83
CA VAL A 125 3.95 -8.59 -4.09
C VAL A 125 3.29 -9.72 -3.29
N ALA A 126 3.92 -10.88 -3.24
CA ALA A 126 3.53 -12.03 -2.42
C ALA A 126 4.40 -12.12 -1.18
N ALA A 127 3.77 -12.45 -0.05
CA ALA A 127 4.46 -12.78 1.19
C ALA A 127 5.20 -14.13 1.09
N GLY A 128 4.70 -15.05 0.27
CA GLY A 128 5.18 -16.43 0.22
C GLY A 128 5.05 -17.10 1.58
N ALA A 129 6.14 -17.71 2.05
CA ALA A 129 6.20 -18.37 3.36
C ALA A 129 6.29 -17.41 4.56
N LEU A 130 6.45 -16.10 4.34
CA LEU A 130 6.60 -15.15 5.45
C LEU A 130 5.29 -14.94 6.23
N PRO A 131 5.35 -14.92 7.58
CA PRO A 131 4.23 -14.46 8.39
C PRO A 131 3.83 -13.01 8.02
N PRO A 132 2.55 -12.62 8.15
CA PRO A 132 2.05 -11.32 7.68
C PRO A 132 2.84 -10.11 8.22
N ALA A 133 3.15 -10.09 9.51
CA ALA A 133 3.93 -9.02 10.12
C ALA A 133 5.38 -8.97 9.60
N ALA A 134 6.00 -10.13 9.36
CA ALA A 134 7.35 -10.21 8.80
C ALA A 134 7.38 -9.73 7.33
N ALA A 135 6.37 -10.13 6.53
CA ALA A 135 6.20 -9.67 5.16
C ALA A 135 6.01 -8.14 5.09
N LEU A 136 5.15 -7.59 5.94
CA LEU A 136 4.94 -6.13 6.05
C LEU A 136 6.21 -5.40 6.51
N ALA A 137 6.95 -5.93 7.48
CA ALA A 137 8.21 -5.34 7.93
C ALA A 137 9.27 -5.33 6.82
N ARG A 138 9.39 -6.43 6.06
CA ARG A 138 10.31 -6.54 4.91
C ARG A 138 9.90 -5.58 3.80
N LEU A 139 8.62 -5.56 3.43
CA LEU A 139 8.08 -4.63 2.45
C LEU A 139 8.31 -3.17 2.87
N GLY A 140 8.10 -2.84 4.14
CA GLY A 140 8.35 -1.50 4.69
C GLY A 140 9.80 -1.06 4.51
N ARG A 141 10.77 -1.94 4.78
CA ARG A 141 12.20 -1.66 4.53
C ARG A 141 12.49 -1.40 3.06
N LEU A 142 11.92 -2.19 2.16
CA LEU A 142 12.09 -2.01 0.72
C LEU A 142 11.46 -0.68 0.24
N ILE A 143 10.29 -0.34 0.75
CA ILE A 143 9.63 0.95 0.48
C ILE A 143 10.49 2.11 0.99
N ALA A 144 10.99 2.04 2.22
CA ALA A 144 11.87 3.06 2.78
C ALA A 144 13.17 3.21 1.97
N ALA A 145 13.75 2.12 1.49
CA ALA A 145 14.92 2.17 0.60
C ALA A 145 14.59 2.79 -0.78
N CYS A 146 13.34 2.67 -1.24
CA CYS A 146 12.86 3.31 -2.46
C CYS A 146 12.43 4.79 -2.26
N ALA A 147 12.32 5.24 -1.01
CA ALA A 147 12.07 6.63 -0.68
C ALA A 147 13.40 7.40 -0.82
N ALA A 148 13.44 8.41 -1.70
CA ALA A 148 14.68 9.13 -1.99
C ALA A 148 15.11 9.99 -0.77
N PRO A 149 16.42 10.22 -0.56
CA PRO A 149 16.89 11.24 0.36
C PRO A 149 16.44 12.65 -0.09
N GLN A 150 15.40 13.15 0.57
CA GLN A 150 15.12 14.54 1.03
C GLN A 150 15.49 15.79 0.19
N GLN A 151 15.86 15.71 -1.09
CA GLN A 151 16.28 16.90 -1.87
C GLN A 151 15.47 17.24 -3.12
N GLN A 152 14.36 16.56 -3.44
CA GLN A 152 13.61 16.88 -4.65
C GLN A 152 12.10 17.00 -4.43
N THR A 153 11.51 17.92 -5.18
CA THR A 153 10.08 18.18 -5.45
C THR A 153 9.29 16.98 -6.02
N GLN A 154 9.83 15.77 -5.88
CA GLN A 154 9.22 14.54 -6.38
C GLN A 154 8.36 13.86 -5.29
N PRO A 155 7.38 13.01 -5.67
CA PRO A 155 6.63 12.23 -4.71
C PRO A 155 7.56 11.43 -3.79
N PRO A 156 7.20 11.26 -2.50
CA PRO A 156 8.10 10.72 -1.47
C PRO A 156 8.62 9.31 -1.80
N VAL A 157 7.90 8.57 -2.64
CA VAL A 157 8.36 7.29 -3.19
C VAL A 157 8.34 7.33 -4.71
N ARG A 158 9.49 7.02 -5.31
CA ARG A 158 9.65 6.92 -6.77
C ARG A 158 8.94 5.65 -7.24
N ARG A 159 7.78 5.78 -7.89
CA ARG A 159 7.02 4.65 -8.46
C ARG A 159 7.87 3.71 -9.31
N THR A 160 8.83 4.27 -10.06
CA THR A 160 9.76 3.46 -10.86
C THR A 160 10.62 2.52 -10.01
N LEU A 161 11.01 2.93 -8.80
CA LEU A 161 11.79 2.09 -7.89
C LEU A 161 10.93 1.02 -7.22
N MET A 162 9.62 1.24 -7.07
CA MET A 162 8.72 0.19 -6.55
C MET A 162 8.66 -1.04 -7.47
N ARG A 163 8.98 -0.89 -8.77
CA ARG A 163 9.13 -2.02 -9.70
C ARG A 163 10.31 -2.94 -9.36
N LEU A 164 11.26 -2.46 -8.56
CA LEU A 164 12.43 -3.24 -8.14
C LEU A 164 12.12 -4.10 -6.91
N ILE A 165 10.98 -3.88 -6.25
CA ILE A 165 10.53 -4.75 -5.17
C ILE A 165 10.22 -6.11 -5.78
N SER A 166 10.91 -7.15 -5.27
CA SER A 166 10.70 -8.53 -5.70
C SER A 166 9.22 -8.89 -5.63
N ARG A 167 8.77 -9.68 -6.61
CA ARG A 167 7.40 -10.20 -6.62
C ARG A 167 7.15 -11.14 -5.44
N ASP A 168 8.17 -11.86 -4.98
CA ASP A 168 8.11 -12.77 -3.83
C ASP A 168 9.05 -12.26 -2.74
N LEU A 169 8.50 -12.00 -1.55
CA LEU A 169 9.28 -11.42 -0.44
C LEU A 169 10.08 -12.45 0.33
N ASP A 170 9.72 -13.73 0.31
CA ASP A 170 10.44 -14.80 1.01
C ASP A 170 11.70 -15.25 0.27
N MET A 171 11.79 -14.99 -1.02
CA MET A 171 12.95 -15.28 -1.88
C MET A 171 14.03 -14.19 -1.87
N ALA A 172 13.79 -13.09 -1.15
CA ALA A 172 14.67 -11.91 -1.06
C ALA A 172 15.61 -11.92 0.15
#